data_AF-A0A401J2N6-F1
#
_entry.id   AF-A0A401J2N6-F1
#
_cell.length_a   1.000
_cell.length_b   1.000
_cell.length_c   1.000
_cell.angle_alpha   90.00
_cell.angle_beta   90.00
_cell.angle_gamma   90.00
#
_symmetry.space_group_name_H-M   'P 1'
#
loop_
_entity.id
_entity.type
_entity.pdbx_description
1 polymer ?
#
loop_
_entity_poly.entity_id
_entity_poly.type
_entity_poly.pdbx_seq_one_letter_code
_entity_poly.pdbx_strand_id
1 'polypeptide(L)'
;MPYLIDDAIYTASAISILLGMIGLACVMTWPFLRCLRRVIVVQSVGAVAFTLQFSVLGASTAAVACGISLAQLLIALTVRDRGVRSALNIARLVTLLTLVLFTWVGIASLFAASGGIINMSARNQPSPMRMKTVFLIGSPFWLAHNIMGGALSALTVDLISVFTNMTGLYLASIEARKCLQGEVSDTVWRRVGILYGTFSGRRSGGAGTPGLSGPAAAQQECRA
;
A
#
# COMPACT_ATOMS: atom_id res chain seq x y z
N MET A 1 -6.37 -46.80 -4.88
CA MET A 1 -5.49 -45.65 -4.60
C MET A 1 -5.53 -44.48 -5.60
N PRO A 2 -6.33 -44.43 -6.70
CA PRO A 2 -6.45 -43.20 -7.51
C PRO A 2 -7.33 -42.12 -6.86
N TYR A 3 -8.39 -42.52 -6.14
CA TYR A 3 -9.32 -41.59 -5.48
C TYR A 3 -8.67 -40.63 -4.47
N LEU A 4 -7.70 -41.09 -3.68
CA LEU A 4 -6.97 -40.25 -2.71
C LEU A 4 -6.13 -39.15 -3.37
N ILE A 5 -5.64 -39.41 -4.59
CA ILE A 5 -4.81 -38.46 -5.34
C ILE A 5 -5.70 -37.38 -5.96
N ASP A 6 -6.85 -37.78 -6.52
CA ASP A 6 -7.82 -36.84 -7.08
C ASP A 6 -8.40 -35.89 -6.01
N ASP A 7 -8.73 -36.42 -4.82
CA ASP A 7 -9.19 -35.61 -3.68
C ASP A 7 -8.11 -34.62 -3.19
N ALA A 8 -6.85 -35.07 -3.13
CA ALA A 8 -5.72 -34.22 -2.72
C ALA A 8 -5.44 -33.09 -3.73
N ILE A 9 -5.54 -33.37 -5.04
CA ILE A 9 -5.35 -32.37 -6.09
C ILE A 9 -6.51 -31.37 -6.07
N TYR A 10 -7.74 -31.84 -5.90
CA TYR A 10 -8.92 -30.98 -5.84
C TYR A 10 -8.86 -30.03 -4.64
N THR A 11 -8.57 -30.56 -3.44
CA THR A 11 -8.43 -29.75 -2.22
C THR A 11 -7.29 -28.74 -2.31
N ALA A 12 -6.12 -29.12 -2.83
CA ALA A 12 -5.00 -28.20 -3.07
C ALA A 12 -5.39 -27.07 -4.03
N SER A 13 -6.12 -27.38 -5.10
CA SER A 13 -6.59 -26.38 -6.06
C SER A 13 -7.59 -25.40 -5.43
N ALA A 14 -8.53 -25.89 -4.62
CA ALA A 14 -9.51 -25.07 -3.93
C ALA A 14 -8.85 -24.12 -2.90
N ILE A 15 -7.89 -24.64 -2.12
CA ILE A 15 -7.12 -23.84 -1.16
C ILE A 15 -6.34 -22.72 -1.88
N SER A 16 -5.69 -23.05 -2.99
CA SER A 16 -4.94 -22.07 -3.79
C SER A 16 -5.84 -20.94 -4.31
N ILE A 17 -7.03 -21.27 -4.82
CA ILE A 17 -8.01 -20.28 -5.28
C ILE A 17 -8.46 -19.39 -4.12
N LEU A 18 -8.81 -19.97 -2.97
CA LEU A 18 -9.25 -19.21 -1.80
C LEU A 18 -8.18 -18.23 -1.31
N LEU A 19 -6.93 -18.69 -1.20
CA LEU A 19 -5.80 -17.85 -0.82
C LEU A 19 -5.56 -16.73 -1.82
N GLY A 20 -5.64 -17.02 -3.12
CA GLY A 20 -5.56 -16.01 -4.18
C GLY A 20 -6.67 -14.96 -4.07
N MET A 21 -7.91 -15.37 -3.77
CA MET A 21 -9.04 -14.45 -3.58
C MET A 21 -8.86 -13.55 -2.35
N ILE A 22 -8.33 -14.09 -1.25
CA ILE A 22 -8.00 -13.30 -0.04
C ILE A 22 -6.91 -12.28 -0.37
N GLY A 23 -5.84 -12.72 -1.06
CA GLY A 23 -4.77 -11.83 -1.52
C GLY A 23 -5.29 -10.71 -2.41
N LEU A 24 -6.16 -11.06 -3.36
CA LEU A 24 -6.78 -10.10 -4.28
C LEU A 24 -7.68 -9.10 -3.56
N ALA A 25 -8.52 -9.56 -2.62
CA ALA A 25 -9.36 -8.67 -1.81
C ALA A 25 -8.52 -7.67 -1.00
N CYS A 26 -7.37 -8.11 -0.47
CA CYS A 26 -6.43 -7.22 0.20
C CYS A 26 -5.85 -6.17 -0.75
N VAL A 27 -5.46 -6.57 -1.96
CA VAL A 27 -4.96 -5.67 -3.03
C VAL A 27 -6.02 -4.63 -3.41
N MET A 28 -7.29 -5.03 -3.51
CA MET A 28 -8.39 -4.11 -3.80
C MET A 28 -8.68 -3.15 -2.65
N THR A 29 -8.51 -3.59 -1.40
CA THR A 29 -8.95 -2.81 -0.23
C THR A 29 -7.93 -1.75 0.20
N TRP A 30 -6.64 -2.10 0.22
CA TRP A 30 -5.62 -1.23 0.83
C TRP A 30 -5.51 0.18 0.21
N PRO A 31 -5.72 0.41 -1.11
CA PRO A 31 -5.58 1.73 -1.70
C PRO A 31 -6.63 2.73 -1.25
N PHE A 32 -7.74 2.27 -0.67
CA PHE A 32 -8.80 3.13 -0.12
C PHE A 32 -8.56 3.50 1.34
N LEU A 33 -7.58 2.88 2.01
CA LEU A 33 -7.26 3.17 3.40
C LEU A 33 -6.45 4.48 3.52
N ARG A 34 -6.76 5.23 4.59
CA ARG A 34 -6.14 6.52 4.91
C ARG A 34 -5.04 6.42 5.96
N CYS A 35 -4.94 5.29 6.66
CA CYS A 35 -3.96 5.09 7.72
C CYS A 35 -2.86 4.13 7.27
N LEU A 36 -1.61 4.58 7.33
CA LEU A 36 -0.46 3.81 6.87
C LEU A 36 -0.35 2.46 7.59
N ARG A 37 -0.59 2.43 8.91
CA ARG A 37 -0.60 1.19 9.68
C ARG A 37 -1.63 0.18 9.17
N ARG A 38 -2.85 0.62 8.88
CA ARG A 38 -3.91 -0.24 8.31
C ARG A 38 -3.54 -0.72 6.90
N VAL A 39 -2.97 0.16 6.07
CA VAL A 39 -2.46 -0.18 4.74
C VAL A 39 -1.42 -1.30 4.81
N ILE A 40 -0.47 -1.20 5.73
CA ILE A 40 0.60 -2.20 5.90
C ILE A 40 0.05 -3.52 6.45
N VAL A 41 -0.89 -3.48 7.40
CA VAL A 41 -1.55 -4.69 7.93
C VAL A 41 -2.31 -5.43 6.83
N VAL A 42 -3.14 -4.75 6.05
CA VAL A 42 -3.88 -5.39 4.94
C VAL A 42 -2.94 -5.96 3.88
N GLN A 43 -1.87 -5.23 3.54
CA GLN A 43 -0.83 -5.77 2.66
C GLN A 43 -0.09 -6.98 3.26
N SER A 44 0.09 -7.03 4.58
CA SER A 44 0.72 -8.17 5.26
C SER A 44 -0.16 -9.41 5.17
N VAL A 45 -1.47 -9.26 5.41
CA VAL A 45 -2.44 -10.36 5.22
C VAL A 45 -2.43 -10.84 3.77
N GLY A 46 -2.45 -9.92 2.80
CA GLY A 46 -2.35 -10.28 1.39
C GLY A 46 -1.03 -10.98 1.04
N ALA A 47 0.09 -10.53 1.60
CA ALA A 47 1.40 -11.15 1.39
C ALA A 47 1.47 -12.57 1.98
N VAL A 48 0.89 -12.81 3.16
CA VAL A 48 0.74 -14.16 3.72
C VAL A 48 -0.08 -15.04 2.79
N ALA A 49 -1.23 -14.54 2.33
CA ALA A 49 -2.12 -15.30 1.44
C ALA A 49 -1.42 -15.67 0.12
N PHE A 50 -0.74 -14.74 -0.54
CA PHE A 50 0.02 -15.02 -1.76
C PHE A 50 1.21 -15.94 -1.52
N THR A 51 1.92 -15.80 -0.39
CA THR A 51 3.02 -16.71 -0.04
C THR A 51 2.50 -18.15 0.05
N LEU A 52 1.42 -18.37 0.80
CA LEU A 52 0.80 -19.69 0.94
C LEU A 52 0.26 -20.20 -0.39
N GLN A 53 -0.38 -19.34 -1.19
CA GLN A 53 -0.88 -19.70 -2.51
C GLN A 53 0.25 -20.22 -3.41
N PHE A 54 1.35 -19.46 -3.51
CA PHE A 54 2.49 -19.85 -4.34
C PHE A 54 3.21 -21.08 -3.80
N SER A 55 3.23 -21.29 -2.48
CA SER A 55 3.72 -22.54 -1.89
C SER A 55 2.88 -23.74 -2.31
N VAL A 56 1.54 -23.63 -2.28
CA VAL A 56 0.62 -24.69 -2.71
C VAL A 56 0.75 -24.96 -4.22
N LEU A 57 0.99 -23.94 -5.03
CA LEU A 57 1.24 -24.07 -6.47
C LEU A 57 2.64 -24.60 -6.83
N GLY A 58 3.53 -24.79 -5.84
CA GLY A 58 4.92 -25.20 -6.08
C GLY A 58 5.82 -24.12 -6.67
N ALA A 59 5.35 -22.87 -6.76
CA ALA A 59 6.09 -21.72 -7.27
C ALA A 59 7.02 -21.13 -6.18
N SER A 60 8.10 -21.86 -5.86
CA SER A 60 9.01 -21.54 -4.76
C SER A 60 9.60 -20.13 -4.82
N THR A 61 10.03 -19.67 -5.99
CA THR A 61 10.59 -18.32 -6.19
C THR A 61 9.58 -17.22 -5.84
N ALA A 62 8.33 -17.37 -6.31
CA ALA A 62 7.26 -16.41 -6.04
C ALA A 62 6.88 -16.41 -4.56
N ALA A 63 6.81 -17.60 -3.94
CA ALA A 63 6.57 -17.74 -2.50
C ALA A 63 7.65 -17.03 -1.67
N VAL A 64 8.93 -17.23 -1.99
CA VAL A 64 10.04 -16.56 -1.31
C VAL A 64 9.98 -15.05 -1.52
N ALA A 65 9.69 -14.56 -2.72
CA ALA A 65 9.55 -13.13 -3.00
C ALA A 65 8.40 -12.48 -2.20
N CYS A 66 7.26 -13.17 -2.07
CA CYS A 66 6.15 -12.75 -1.22
C CYS A 66 6.53 -12.78 0.27
N GLY A 67 7.27 -13.81 0.71
CA GLY A 67 7.80 -13.90 2.07
C GLY A 67 8.78 -12.78 2.42
N ILE A 68 9.68 -12.42 1.51
CA ILE A 68 10.59 -11.27 1.65
C ILE A 68 9.77 -9.97 1.77
N SER A 69 8.71 -9.82 0.97
CA SER A 69 7.80 -8.68 1.08
C SER A 69 7.05 -8.65 2.41
N LEU A 70 6.60 -9.79 2.92
CA LEU A 70 5.97 -9.91 4.22
C LEU A 70 6.92 -9.49 5.33
N ALA A 71 8.16 -10.00 5.34
CA ALA A 71 9.19 -9.60 6.30
C ALA A 71 9.38 -8.07 6.30
N GLN A 72 9.44 -7.45 5.11
CA GLN A 72 9.57 -6.01 4.97
C GLN A 72 8.38 -5.24 5.57
N LEU A 73 7.15 -5.74 5.38
CA LEU A 73 5.95 -5.14 5.95
C LEU A 73 5.94 -5.26 7.48
N LEU A 74 6.35 -6.40 8.03
CA LEU A 74 6.50 -6.62 9.47
C LEU A 74 7.57 -5.71 10.08
N ILE A 75 8.70 -5.53 9.41
CA ILE A 75 9.74 -4.55 9.81
C ILE A 75 9.14 -3.14 9.85
N ALA A 76 8.35 -2.76 8.85
CA ALA A 76 7.71 -1.45 8.81
C ALA A 76 6.67 -1.23 9.92
N LEU A 77 6.07 -2.29 10.47
CA LEU A 77 5.13 -2.23 11.60
C LEU A 77 5.82 -2.21 12.97
N THR A 78 6.89 -3.00 13.11
CA THR A 78 7.50 -3.31 14.42
C THR A 78 8.69 -2.41 14.74
N VAL A 79 9.50 -2.06 13.74
CA VAL A 79 10.75 -1.33 13.95
C VAL A 79 10.52 0.17 13.80
N ARG A 80 10.59 0.89 14.93
CA ARG A 80 10.49 2.36 14.97
C ARG A 80 11.84 3.06 14.85
N ASP A 81 12.92 2.39 15.24
CA ASP A 81 14.28 2.92 15.10
C ASP A 81 14.67 3.05 13.62
N ARG A 82 15.14 4.23 13.22
CA ARG A 82 15.45 4.52 11.81
C ARG A 82 16.71 3.79 11.33
N GLY A 83 17.72 3.61 12.21
CA GLY A 83 18.96 2.94 11.88
C GLY A 83 18.74 1.45 11.66
N VAL A 84 18.07 0.78 12.61
CA VAL A 84 17.73 -0.64 12.54
C VAL A 84 16.83 -0.92 11.34
N ARG A 85 15.81 -0.07 11.10
CA ARG A 85 14.93 -0.21 9.93
C ARG A 85 15.70 -0.06 8.62
N SER A 86 16.67 0.85 8.54
CA SER A 86 17.52 1.00 7.36
C SER A 86 18.37 -0.25 7.13
N ALA A 87 19.04 -0.75 8.16
CA ALA A 87 19.86 -1.96 8.09
C ALA A 87 19.05 -3.19 7.63
N LEU A 88 17.84 -3.38 8.17
CA LEU A 88 16.95 -4.48 7.77
C LEU A 88 16.42 -4.32 6.34
N ASN A 89 16.18 -3.10 5.87
CA ASN A 89 15.84 -2.86 4.47
C ASN A 89 17.02 -3.17 3.54
N ILE A 90 18.25 -2.84 3.94
CA ILE A 90 19.47 -3.21 3.20
C ILE A 90 19.62 -4.73 3.16
N ALA A 91 19.46 -5.41 4.30
CA ALA A 91 19.48 -6.88 4.36
C ALA A 91 18.45 -7.49 3.41
N ARG A 92 17.22 -6.95 3.41
CA ARG A 92 16.16 -7.35 2.46
C ARG A 92 16.57 -7.13 1.00
N LEU A 93 17.23 -6.03 0.68
CA LEU A 93 17.74 -5.78 -0.68
C LEU A 93 18.78 -6.81 -1.10
N VAL A 94 19.71 -7.13 -0.20
CA VAL A 94 20.72 -8.17 -0.44
C VAL A 94 20.03 -9.51 -0.68
N THR A 95 19.08 -9.91 0.17
CA THR A 95 18.31 -11.14 -0.01
C THR A 95 17.56 -11.18 -1.34
N LEU A 96 16.92 -10.07 -1.74
CA LEU A 96 16.23 -9.98 -3.03
C LEU A 96 17.21 -10.11 -4.20
N LEU A 97 18.37 -9.46 -4.14
CA LEU A 97 19.39 -9.53 -5.18
C LEU A 97 19.97 -10.94 -5.28
N THR A 98 20.27 -11.58 -4.14
CA THR A 98 20.71 -12.97 -4.09
C THR A 98 19.67 -13.90 -4.71
N LEU A 99 18.39 -13.73 -4.37
CA LEU A 99 17.30 -14.51 -4.98
C LEU A 99 17.28 -14.33 -6.50
N VAL A 100 17.34 -13.08 -6.98
CA VAL A 100 17.38 -12.74 -8.41
C VAL A 100 18.56 -13.38 -9.13
N LEU A 101 19.74 -13.43 -8.50
CA LEU A 101 20.93 -14.08 -9.07
C LEU A 101 20.75 -15.59 -9.18
N PHE A 102 20.16 -16.24 -8.17
CA PHE A 102 19.87 -17.68 -8.21
C PHE A 102 18.76 -18.03 -9.20
N THR A 103 17.77 -17.16 -9.37
CA THR A 103 16.61 -17.39 -10.25
C THR A 103 16.69 -16.50 -11.49
N TRP A 104 17.90 -16.35 -12.05
CA TRP A 104 18.15 -15.44 -13.15
C TRP A 104 17.49 -15.95 -14.44
N VAL A 105 16.54 -15.18 -14.95
CA VAL A 105 15.82 -15.44 -16.22
C VAL A 105 15.95 -14.20 -17.11
N GLY A 106 17.17 -13.65 -17.18
CA GLY A 106 17.49 -12.51 -18.05
C GLY A 106 16.83 -11.20 -17.62
N ILE A 107 16.44 -10.38 -18.61
CA ILE A 107 15.94 -9.01 -18.37
C ILE A 107 14.65 -8.97 -17.53
N ALA A 108 13.85 -10.05 -17.54
CA ALA A 108 12.68 -10.18 -16.68
C ALA A 108 13.07 -10.08 -15.19
N SER A 109 14.22 -10.62 -14.80
CA SER A 109 14.72 -10.54 -13.42
C SER A 109 15.16 -9.13 -13.03
N LEU A 110 15.65 -8.33 -13.98
CA LEU A 110 15.97 -6.90 -13.77
C LEU A 110 14.69 -6.08 -13.50
N PHE A 111 13.61 -6.36 -14.24
CA PHE A 111 12.31 -5.74 -14.01
C PHE A 111 11.76 -6.08 -12.61
N ALA A 112 11.80 -7.36 -12.21
CA ALA A 112 11.40 -7.78 -10.87
C ALA A 112 12.24 -7.11 -9.76
N ALA A 113 13.57 -7.05 -9.93
CA ALA A 113 14.46 -6.39 -8.98
C ALA A 113 14.12 -4.89 -8.83
N SER A 114 13.96 -4.19 -9.96
CA SER A 114 13.64 -2.76 -10.00
C SER A 114 12.29 -2.47 -9.35
N GLY A 115 11.23 -3.21 -9.72
CA GLY A 115 9.92 -3.12 -9.09
C GLY A 115 9.97 -3.45 -7.59
N GLY A 116 10.79 -4.41 -7.20
CA GLY A 116 11.03 -4.78 -5.80
C GLY A 116 11.71 -3.67 -4.98
N ILE A 117 12.65 -2.93 -5.55
CA ILE A 117 13.32 -1.77 -4.90
C ILE A 117 12.36 -0.58 -4.78
N ILE A 118 11.57 -0.32 -5.83
CA ILE A 118 10.60 0.78 -5.83
C ILE A 118 9.48 0.51 -4.82
N ASN A 119 8.90 -0.70 -4.80
CA ASN A 119 7.90 -1.09 -3.80
C ASN A 119 8.44 -1.01 -2.37
N MET A 120 9.72 -1.34 -2.18
CA MET A 120 10.37 -1.18 -0.88
C MET A 120 10.40 0.28 -0.45
N SER A 121 10.80 1.16 -1.37
CA SER A 121 10.83 2.61 -1.17
C SER A 121 9.43 3.18 -0.93
N ALA A 122 8.40 2.62 -1.57
CA ALA A 122 7.00 2.99 -1.37
C ALA A 122 6.55 2.71 0.08
N ARG A 123 6.85 1.52 0.61
CA ARG A 123 6.53 1.11 2.00
C ARG A 123 7.29 1.91 3.07
N ASN A 124 8.37 2.59 2.67
CA ASN A 124 9.12 3.52 3.53
C ASN A 124 8.62 4.97 3.47
N GLN A 125 7.57 5.26 2.69
CA GLN A 125 7.03 6.62 2.64
C GLN A 125 6.26 6.98 3.92
N PRO A 126 6.37 8.24 4.39
CA PRO A 126 5.72 8.69 5.63
C PRO A 126 4.22 8.95 5.48
N SER A 127 3.70 9.00 4.24
CA SER A 127 2.29 9.22 3.96
C SER A 127 1.73 8.15 3.01
N PRO A 128 0.48 7.70 3.21
CA PRO A 128 -0.15 6.71 2.35
C PRO A 128 -0.34 7.24 0.92
N MET A 129 -0.48 8.56 0.73
CA MET A 129 -0.57 9.17 -0.59
C MET A 129 0.74 9.00 -1.37
N ARG A 130 1.88 9.34 -0.75
CA ARG A 130 3.21 9.15 -1.35
C ARG A 130 3.51 7.68 -1.62
N MET A 131 3.09 6.80 -0.70
CA MET A 131 3.21 5.36 -0.87
C MET A 131 2.51 4.88 -2.15
N LYS A 132 1.24 5.28 -2.39
CA LYS A 132 0.48 4.91 -3.59
C LYS A 132 1.16 5.40 -4.87
N THR A 133 1.63 6.65 -4.87
CA THR A 133 2.35 7.22 -6.02
C THR A 133 3.62 6.45 -6.35
N VAL A 134 4.45 6.12 -5.33
CA VAL A 134 5.68 5.36 -5.56
C VAL A 134 5.37 3.92 -6.00
N PHE A 135 4.30 3.30 -5.48
CA PHE A 135 3.83 2.00 -5.98
C PHE A 135 3.48 2.05 -7.47
N LEU A 136 2.76 3.09 -7.92
CA LEU A 136 2.42 3.27 -9.33
C LEU A 136 3.65 3.47 -10.23
N ILE A 137 4.74 4.05 -9.72
CA ILE A 137 6.02 4.13 -10.44
C ILE A 137 6.66 2.74 -10.58
N GLY A 138 6.48 1.87 -9.58
CA GLY A 138 6.99 0.50 -9.59
C GLY A 138 6.16 -0.47 -10.45
N SER A 139 4.86 -0.19 -10.62
CA SER A 139 3.93 -1.08 -11.33
C SER A 139 4.32 -1.44 -12.77
N PRO A 140 4.83 -0.53 -13.62
CA PRO A 140 5.28 -0.88 -14.97
C PRO A 140 6.36 -1.96 -14.99
N PHE A 141 7.26 -1.97 -14.00
CA PHE A 141 8.31 -2.98 -13.89
C PHE A 141 7.74 -4.35 -13.54
N TRP A 142 6.77 -4.41 -12.62
CA TRP A 142 6.08 -5.66 -12.28
C TRP A 142 5.23 -6.19 -13.43
N LEU A 143 4.49 -5.30 -14.11
CA LEU A 143 3.74 -5.64 -15.33
C LEU A 143 4.67 -6.21 -16.41
N ALA A 144 5.80 -5.55 -16.70
CA ALA A 144 6.76 -6.03 -17.68
C ALA A 144 7.31 -7.41 -17.30
N HIS A 145 7.69 -7.62 -16.04
CA HIS A 145 8.13 -8.91 -15.54
C HIS A 145 7.08 -10.02 -15.73
N ASN A 146 5.83 -9.77 -15.33
CA ASN A 146 4.75 -10.75 -15.38
C ASN A 146 4.27 -11.04 -16.81
N ILE A 147 4.31 -10.05 -17.72
CA ILE A 147 4.07 -10.26 -19.17
C ILE A 147 5.14 -11.18 -19.74
N MET A 148 6.41 -10.90 -19.45
CA MET A 148 7.53 -11.71 -19.95
C MET A 148 7.52 -13.14 -19.39
N GLY A 149 7.10 -13.30 -18.13
CA GLY A 149 6.96 -14.60 -17.47
C GLY A 149 5.68 -15.37 -17.82
N GLY A 150 4.75 -14.78 -18.60
CA GLY A 150 3.46 -15.41 -18.94
C GLY A 150 2.53 -15.62 -17.75
N ALA A 151 2.74 -14.92 -16.63
CA ALA A 151 2.05 -15.14 -15.37
C ALA A 151 0.70 -14.39 -15.33
N LEU A 152 -0.32 -14.91 -16.02
CA LEU A 152 -1.61 -14.22 -16.23
C LEU A 152 -2.33 -13.84 -14.93
N SER A 153 -2.29 -14.70 -13.91
CA SER A 153 -2.90 -14.44 -12.61
C SER A 153 -2.20 -13.28 -11.88
N ALA A 154 -0.86 -13.27 -11.86
CA ALA A 154 -0.07 -12.20 -11.28
C ALA A 154 -0.27 -10.88 -12.05
N LEU A 155 -0.37 -10.96 -13.38
CA LEU A 155 -0.65 -9.81 -14.23
C LEU A 155 -2.01 -9.15 -13.89
N THR A 156 -3.04 -9.96 -13.64
CA THR A 156 -4.36 -9.46 -13.26
C THR A 156 -4.32 -8.76 -11.90
N VAL A 157 -3.58 -9.31 -10.93
CA VAL A 157 -3.37 -8.67 -9.63
C VAL A 157 -2.66 -7.32 -9.79
N ASP A 158 -1.65 -7.24 -10.65
CA ASP A 158 -0.93 -5.99 -10.91
C ASP A 158 -1.82 -4.93 -11.56
N LEU A 159 -2.64 -5.31 -12.55
CA LEU A 159 -3.59 -4.40 -13.20
C LEU A 159 -4.63 -3.87 -12.21
N ILE A 160 -5.17 -4.74 -11.36
CA ILE A 160 -6.12 -4.35 -10.31
C ILE A 160 -5.44 -3.44 -9.30
N SER A 161 -4.20 -3.74 -8.92
CA SER A 161 -3.39 -2.89 -8.03
C SER A 161 -3.18 -1.50 -8.63
N VAL A 162 -2.81 -1.39 -9.92
CA VAL A 162 -2.67 -0.10 -10.62
C VAL A 162 -3.98 0.66 -10.59
N PHE A 163 -5.07 0.03 -11.02
CA PHE A 163 -6.38 0.66 -11.09
C PHE A 163 -6.82 1.19 -9.72
N THR A 164 -6.79 0.34 -8.70
CA THR A 164 -7.23 0.70 -7.34
C THR A 164 -6.31 1.74 -6.68
N ASN A 165 -5.00 1.71 -6.95
CA ASN A 165 -4.08 2.78 -6.52
C ASN A 165 -4.39 4.11 -7.21
N MET A 166 -4.65 4.12 -8.51
CA MET A 166 -5.05 5.32 -9.24
C MET A 166 -6.37 5.87 -8.70
N THR A 167 -7.39 5.03 -8.51
CA THR A 167 -8.68 5.44 -7.94
C THR A 167 -8.52 5.96 -6.51
N GLY A 168 -7.76 5.26 -5.66
CA GLY A 168 -7.50 5.68 -4.29
C GLY A 168 -6.75 7.02 -4.20
N LEU A 169 -5.83 7.27 -5.14
CA LEU A 169 -5.12 8.55 -5.28
C LEU A 169 -6.08 9.65 -5.76
N TYR A 170 -6.90 9.36 -6.78
CA TYR A 170 -7.88 10.30 -7.33
C TYR A 170 -8.90 10.74 -6.27
N LEU A 171 -9.49 9.80 -5.54
CA LEU A 171 -10.45 10.09 -4.47
C LEU A 171 -9.82 10.92 -3.34
N ALA A 172 -8.59 10.59 -2.95
CA ALA A 172 -7.85 11.39 -1.97
C ALA A 172 -7.56 12.82 -2.46
N SER A 173 -7.32 13.00 -3.76
CA SER A 173 -7.08 14.32 -4.36
C SER A 173 -8.34 15.19 -4.41
N ILE A 174 -9.52 14.60 -4.64
CA ILE A 174 -10.81 15.32 -4.60
C ILE A 174 -11.06 15.83 -3.18
N GLU A 175 -10.87 14.97 -2.18
CA GLU A 175 -11.09 15.32 -0.78
C GLU A 175 -10.17 16.47 -0.34
N ALA A 176 -8.89 16.42 -0.71
CA ALA A 176 -7.94 17.48 -0.43
C ALA A 176 -8.37 18.82 -1.06
N ARG A 177 -8.90 18.80 -2.30
CA ARG A 177 -9.41 20.01 -2.96
C ARG A 177 -10.62 20.59 -2.23
N LYS A 178 -11.55 19.76 -1.76
CA LYS A 178 -12.72 20.21 -1.00
C LYS A 178 -12.33 20.88 0.32
N CYS A 179 -11.38 20.31 1.06
CA CYS A 179 -10.87 20.91 2.29
C CYS A 179 -10.25 22.29 2.04
N LEU A 180 -9.42 22.41 1.00
CA LEU A 180 -8.80 23.70 0.62
C LEU A 180 -9.86 24.74 0.23
N GLN A 181 -10.91 24.35 -0.49
CA GLN A 181 -12.02 25.25 -0.84
C GLN A 181 -12.79 25.72 0.40
N GLY A 182 -13.04 24.83 1.37
CA GLY A 182 -13.66 25.19 2.65
C GLY A 182 -12.83 26.20 3.44
N GLU A 183 -11.53 25.96 3.61
CA GLU A 183 -10.63 26.88 4.32
C GLU A 183 -10.55 28.26 3.66
N VAL A 184 -10.52 28.31 2.32
CA VAL A 184 -10.54 29.57 1.57
C VAL A 184 -11.85 30.30 1.82
N SER A 185 -12.99 29.60 1.73
CA SER A 185 -14.31 30.18 2.01
C SER A 185 -14.38 30.76 3.42
N ASP A 186 -13.98 30.01 4.45
CA ASP A 186 -13.98 30.46 5.84
C ASP A 186 -13.09 31.68 6.07
N THR A 187 -11.92 31.72 5.41
CA THR A 187 -10.98 32.84 5.48
C THR A 187 -11.57 34.10 4.85
N VAL A 188 -12.25 33.97 3.70
CA VAL A 188 -12.94 35.07 3.03
C VAL A 188 -14.07 35.61 3.93
N TRP A 189 -14.91 34.74 4.47
CA TRP A 189 -16.01 35.13 5.37
C TRP A 189 -15.51 35.81 6.64
N ARG A 190 -14.39 35.36 7.24
CA ARG A 190 -13.77 36.07 8.37
C ARG A 190 -13.32 37.48 8.00
N ARG A 191 -12.68 37.66 6.85
CA ARG A 191 -12.23 39.00 6.40
C ARG A 191 -13.40 39.93 6.13
N VAL A 192 -14.45 39.43 5.49
CA VAL A 192 -15.69 40.16 5.25
C VAL A 192 -16.37 40.50 6.59
N GLY A 193 -16.49 39.54 7.50
CA GLY A 193 -17.06 39.75 8.84
C GLY A 193 -16.28 40.76 9.68
N ILE A 194 -14.96 40.83 9.55
CA ILE A 194 -14.14 41.89 10.18
C ILE A 194 -14.45 43.24 9.55
N LEU A 195 -14.55 43.36 8.22
CA LEU A 195 -14.90 44.61 7.54
C LEU A 195 -16.28 45.14 7.97
N TYR A 196 -17.28 44.25 8.01
CA TYR A 196 -18.64 44.60 8.46
C TYR A 196 -18.68 44.86 9.98
N GLY A 197 -17.91 44.12 10.78
CA GLY A 197 -17.76 44.32 12.22
C GLY A 197 -17.02 45.61 12.59
N THR A 198 -16.15 46.14 11.72
CA THR A 198 -15.55 47.47 11.89
C THR A 198 -16.50 48.63 11.54
N PHE A 199 -17.62 48.35 10.86
CA PHE A 199 -18.66 49.35 10.56
C PHE A 199 -19.85 49.27 11.53
N SER A 200 -19.98 48.17 12.28
CA SER A 200 -21.02 47.94 13.29
C SER A 200 -20.37 47.98 14.68
N GLY A 201 -20.52 49.12 15.37
CA GLY A 201 -19.83 49.43 16.61
C GLY A 201 -19.99 48.41 17.74
N ARG A 202 -18.91 48.29 18.52
CA ARG A 202 -18.88 48.15 19.99
C ARG A 202 -20.16 47.54 20.61
N ARG A 203 -20.27 46.22 20.68
CA ARG A 203 -21.01 45.53 21.75
C ARG A 203 -20.44 44.16 22.09
N SER A 204 -20.16 44.03 23.38
CA SER A 204 -19.64 42.89 24.15
C SER A 204 -20.55 41.65 24.08
N GLY A 205 -19.96 40.46 24.28
CA GLY A 205 -20.69 39.25 24.65
C GLY A 205 -20.02 37.98 24.13
N GLY A 206 -19.41 37.20 25.03
CA GLY A 206 -18.62 36.02 24.70
C GLY A 206 -19.39 34.82 24.14
N ALA A 207 -18.68 33.95 23.45
CA ALA A 207 -19.03 32.55 23.26
C ALA A 207 -17.75 31.78 22.91
N GLY A 208 -17.47 30.73 23.68
CA GLY A 208 -16.29 29.86 23.53
C GLY A 208 -16.29 29.17 22.16
N THR A 209 -15.14 29.20 21.51
CA THR A 209 -14.88 28.42 20.30
C THR A 209 -14.67 26.94 20.68
N PRO A 210 -15.43 25.99 20.11
CA PRO A 210 -15.09 24.58 20.21
C PRO A 210 -13.78 24.34 19.46
N GLY A 211 -12.81 23.72 20.13
CA GLY A 211 -11.54 23.35 19.53
C GLY A 211 -11.76 22.43 18.34
N LEU A 212 -11.42 22.93 17.16
CA LEU A 212 -11.21 22.12 15.96
C LEU A 212 -10.01 21.20 16.23
N SER A 213 -10.28 19.97 16.63
CA SER A 213 -9.36 18.86 16.50
C SER A 213 -9.08 18.66 15.01
N GLY A 214 -8.06 19.36 14.50
CA GLY A 214 -7.71 19.35 13.09
C GLY A 214 -7.23 17.97 12.60
N PRO A 215 -7.14 17.77 11.27
CA PRO A 215 -6.70 16.53 10.63
C PRO A 215 -5.29 16.05 11.07
N ALA A 216 -4.50 16.92 11.70
CA ALA A 216 -3.22 16.59 12.32
C ALA A 216 -3.35 15.61 13.50
N ALA A 217 -4.40 15.72 14.33
CA ALA A 217 -4.63 14.81 15.46
C ALA A 217 -4.95 13.38 14.98
N ALA A 218 -5.78 13.24 13.93
CA ALA A 218 -6.09 11.96 13.30
C ALA A 218 -4.88 11.34 12.57
N GLN A 219 -3.98 12.16 12.00
CA GLN A 219 -2.71 11.68 11.44
C GLN A 219 -1.72 11.20 12.51
N GLN A 220 -1.77 11.76 13.72
CA GLN A 220 -0.92 11.37 14.84
C GLN A 220 -1.40 10.06 15.48
N GLU A 221 -2.71 9.85 15.63
CA GLU A 221 -3.29 8.55 16.05
C GLU A 221 -2.98 7.43 15.06
N CYS A 222 -2.96 7.69 13.76
CA CYS A 222 -2.61 6.67 12.77
C CYS A 222 -1.09 6.42 12.60
N ARG A 223 -0.25 7.16 13.33
CA ARG A 223 1.19 6.89 13.49
C ARG A 223 1.53 6.15 14.79
N ALA A 224 0.66 6.19 15.80
CA ALA A 224 0.84 5.50 17.08
C ALA A 224 0.76 3.96 16.90
#